data_AF-A0A545SLH6-F1
#
_entry.id   AF-A0A545SLH6-F1
#
_cell.length_a   1.000
_cell.length_b   1.000
_cell.length_c   1.000
_cell.angle_alpha   90.00
_cell.angle_beta   90.00
_cell.angle_gamma   90.00
#
_symmetry.space_group_name_H-M   'P 1'
#
loop_
_entity.id
_entity.type
_entity.pdbx_description
1 polymer ?
#
loop_
_entity_poly.entity_id
_entity_poly.type
_entity_poly.pdbx_seq_one_letter_code
_entity_poly.pdbx_strand_id
1 'polypeptide(L)'
;MKNTLVITLILIASTFAHAEVFSCRVDGRVVFTDDRKKCGSEVSSVDLNLKEDKRANYRYPERKYEDRSGAYSIFIESPESPKDKQRLNRAVNRLNKALDLIFKKIPISSHSYLKDADFYIMIGPKAKLGGEKSGLRYFPKSGDSKLLIGDRRWTHSIVIYNVENFLWLPDLWVNKSVMHELAHAWHYEDWPTNYPVLRDAWMSSRQNSLYLAQEDVKGRILKPAYASKNEKEYFSELSAIYFVGGNYYPFDRIELKKYDPTGYSMVELVWGL
;
A
#
# COMPACT_ATOMS: atom_id res chain seq x y z
N MET A 1 -56.68 -29.18 6.24
CA MET A 1 -56.32 -28.53 4.97
C MET A 1 -55.68 -27.17 5.29
N LYS A 2 -54.42 -27.00 4.89
CA LYS A 2 -53.60 -25.78 4.73
C LYS A 2 -53.56 -24.75 5.90
N ASN A 3 -52.51 -24.85 6.72
CA ASN A 3 -51.99 -23.72 7.50
C ASN A 3 -51.21 -22.79 6.55
N THR A 4 -51.67 -21.55 6.41
CA THR A 4 -50.98 -20.50 5.67
C THR A 4 -49.97 -19.81 6.58
N LEU A 5 -48.69 -20.05 6.36
CA LEU A 5 -47.59 -19.36 7.02
C LEU A 5 -47.42 -17.98 6.38
N VAL A 6 -47.79 -16.91 7.09
CA VAL A 6 -47.52 -15.53 6.68
C VAL A 6 -46.07 -15.20 7.05
N ILE A 7 -45.18 -15.18 6.07
CA ILE A 7 -43.80 -14.72 6.23
C ILE A 7 -43.82 -13.19 6.11
N THR A 8 -43.72 -12.50 7.25
CA THR A 8 -43.52 -11.06 7.30
C THR A 8 -42.08 -10.75 6.87
N LEU A 9 -41.93 -10.24 5.64
CA LEU A 9 -40.67 -9.77 5.10
C LEU A 9 -40.28 -8.46 5.81
N ILE A 10 -39.40 -8.53 6.79
CA ILE A 10 -38.80 -7.35 7.42
C ILE A 10 -37.79 -6.76 6.43
N LEU A 11 -38.19 -5.71 5.70
CA LEU A 11 -37.27 -4.85 4.97
C LEU A 11 -36.39 -4.12 5.99
N ILE A 12 -35.16 -4.60 6.19
CA ILE A 12 -34.15 -3.84 6.90
C ILE A 12 -33.63 -2.78 5.93
N ALA A 13 -34.22 -1.59 5.97
CA ALA A 13 -33.62 -0.42 5.35
C ALA A 13 -32.27 -0.17 6.02
N SER A 14 -31.19 -0.32 5.26
CA SER A 14 -29.85 0.06 5.68
C SER A 14 -29.79 1.58 5.80
N THR A 15 -30.16 2.11 6.96
CA THR A 15 -29.83 3.49 7.33
C THR A 15 -28.32 3.52 7.55
N PHE A 16 -27.60 4.30 6.73
CA PHE A 16 -26.26 4.72 7.11
C PHE A 16 -26.42 5.60 8.35
N ALA A 17 -26.41 4.99 9.53
CA ALA A 17 -26.38 5.72 10.78
C ALA A 17 -25.08 6.53 10.80
N HIS A 18 -25.17 7.84 10.61
CA HIS A 18 -24.10 8.72 11.07
C HIS A 18 -24.00 8.49 12.58
N ALA A 19 -22.89 7.89 13.03
CA ALA A 19 -22.67 7.69 14.44
C ALA A 19 -22.55 9.08 15.09
N GLU A 20 -23.58 9.49 15.81
CA GLU A 20 -23.56 10.74 16.57
C GLU A 20 -22.47 10.63 17.64
N VAL A 21 -21.49 11.54 17.60
CA VAL A 21 -20.47 11.64 18.63
C VAL A 21 -20.87 12.71 19.64
N PHE A 22 -20.89 12.33 20.90
CA PHE A 22 -21.19 13.17 22.04
C PHE A 22 -19.90 13.61 22.72
N SER A 23 -19.89 14.82 23.28
CA SER A 23 -18.91 15.27 24.26
C SER A 23 -19.59 15.49 25.61
N CYS A 24 -18.94 15.05 26.67
CA CYS A 24 -19.43 15.21 28.04
C CYS A 24 -18.26 15.26 29.02
N ARG A 25 -18.51 15.71 30.25
CA ARG A 25 -17.52 15.67 31.33
C ARG A 25 -17.72 14.46 32.21
N VAL A 26 -16.67 13.65 32.37
CA VAL A 26 -16.60 12.54 33.32
C VAL A 26 -15.37 12.78 34.18
N ASP A 27 -15.56 12.84 35.51
CA ASP A 27 -14.51 13.12 36.50
C ASP A 27 -13.66 14.36 36.17
N GLY A 28 -14.32 15.44 35.72
CA GLY A 28 -13.68 16.71 35.36
C GLY A 28 -12.93 16.72 34.03
N ARG A 29 -12.92 15.61 33.27
CA ARG A 29 -12.28 15.51 31.95
C ARG A 29 -13.34 15.48 30.85
N VAL A 30 -13.05 16.15 29.73
CA VAL A 30 -13.87 16.05 28.53
C VAL A 30 -13.61 14.70 27.87
N VAL A 31 -14.67 13.93 27.65
CA VAL A 31 -14.66 12.63 26.97
C VAL A 31 -15.54 12.74 25.72
N PHE A 32 -15.10 12.11 24.63
CA PHE A 32 -15.88 11.97 23.41
C PHE A 32 -16.34 10.50 23.27
N THR A 33 -17.61 10.27 22.97
CA THR A 33 -18.16 8.92 22.85
C THR A 33 -19.33 8.87 21.88
N ASP A 34 -19.48 7.75 21.18
CA ASP A 34 -20.63 7.38 20.36
C ASP A 34 -21.74 6.64 21.16
N ASP A 35 -21.52 6.42 22.45
CA ASP A 35 -22.49 5.80 23.37
C ASP A 35 -22.97 6.82 24.40
N ARG A 36 -24.16 7.38 24.17
CA ARG A 36 -24.76 8.39 25.06
C ARG A 36 -24.86 7.93 26.51
N LYS A 37 -24.95 6.62 26.78
CA LYS A 37 -25.05 6.08 28.16
C LYS A 37 -23.76 6.27 28.96
N LYS A 38 -22.63 6.49 28.28
CA LYS A 38 -21.34 6.81 28.92
C LYS A 38 -21.22 8.27 29.34
N CYS A 39 -22.16 9.10 28.89
CA CYS A 39 -22.28 10.47 29.35
C CYS A 39 -23.32 10.58 30.48
N GLY A 40 -23.06 11.47 31.44
CA GLY A 40 -24.02 11.85 32.48
C GLY A 40 -25.13 12.75 31.93
N SER A 41 -25.69 13.60 32.79
CA SER A 41 -26.77 14.52 32.44
C SER A 41 -26.37 15.61 31.43
N GLU A 42 -25.11 16.07 31.45
CA GLU A 42 -24.61 17.08 30.52
C GLU A 42 -23.96 16.44 29.30
N VAL A 43 -24.60 16.59 28.14
CA VAL A 43 -24.15 16.04 26.86
C VAL A 43 -24.27 17.11 25.79
N SER A 44 -23.21 17.31 25.00
CA SER A 44 -23.23 18.14 23.80
C SER A 44 -22.96 17.29 22.57
N SER A 45 -23.80 17.41 21.55
CA SER A 45 -23.56 16.82 20.23
C SER A 45 -22.34 17.49 19.60
N VAL A 46 -21.38 16.69 19.13
CA VAL A 46 -20.22 17.19 18.41
C VAL A 46 -20.50 17.01 16.92
N ASP A 47 -20.63 18.13 16.22
CA ASP A 47 -20.58 18.10 14.76
C ASP A 47 -19.14 17.86 14.33
N LEU A 48 -18.86 16.60 14.06
CA LEU A 48 -17.61 16.17 13.46
C LEU A 48 -17.66 16.56 11.99
N ASN A 49 -17.29 17.81 11.71
CA ASN A 49 -17.06 18.33 10.35
C ASN A 49 -15.77 17.71 9.78
N LEU A 50 -15.74 16.38 9.76
CA LEU A 50 -14.67 15.58 9.22
C LEU A 50 -14.79 15.69 7.71
N LYS A 51 -13.77 16.23 7.06
CA LYS A 51 -13.60 16.01 5.63
C LYS A 51 -13.65 14.52 5.40
N GLU A 52 -14.60 14.08 4.59
CA GLU A 52 -14.73 12.68 4.19
C GLU A 52 -13.44 12.27 3.49
N ASP A 53 -12.60 11.50 4.20
CA ASP A 53 -11.43 10.90 3.57
C ASP A 53 -11.95 9.81 2.64
N LYS A 54 -11.66 9.94 1.35
CA LYS A 54 -12.05 8.94 0.34
C LYS A 54 -11.32 7.62 0.52
N ARG A 55 -10.31 7.56 1.38
CA ARG A 55 -9.52 6.37 1.68
C ARG A 55 -10.20 5.50 2.73
N ALA A 56 -10.05 4.19 2.57
CA ALA A 56 -10.57 3.24 3.55
C ALA A 56 -9.81 3.35 4.87
N ASN A 57 -10.54 3.33 5.98
CA ASN A 57 -9.95 3.21 7.31
C ASN A 57 -9.63 1.73 7.59
N TYR A 58 -8.34 1.42 7.68
CA TYR A 58 -7.83 0.09 8.02
C TYR A 58 -7.50 -0.04 9.52
N ARG A 59 -7.54 1.07 10.27
CA ARG A 59 -7.27 1.09 11.70
C ARG A 59 -8.50 0.75 12.53
N TYR A 60 -9.67 1.23 12.13
CA TYR A 60 -10.91 1.05 12.86
C TYR A 60 -12.11 0.82 11.92
N PRO A 61 -12.97 -0.19 12.18
CA PRO A 61 -12.78 -1.26 13.18
C PRO A 61 -11.59 -2.17 12.81
N GLU A 62 -11.07 -2.90 13.79
CA GLU A 62 -9.91 -3.77 13.59
C GLU A 62 -10.23 -4.89 12.58
N ARG A 63 -9.34 -5.07 11.59
CA ARG A 63 -9.43 -6.15 10.61
C ARG A 63 -8.78 -7.41 11.16
N LYS A 64 -9.25 -8.57 10.70
CA LYS A 64 -8.62 -9.86 11.03
C LYS A 64 -7.76 -10.31 9.87
N TYR A 65 -6.64 -10.93 10.22
CA TYR A 65 -5.68 -11.47 9.26
C TYR A 65 -5.47 -12.95 9.51
N GLU A 66 -5.25 -13.69 8.43
CA GLU A 66 -4.79 -15.07 8.49
C GLU A 66 -3.34 -15.15 8.03
N ASP A 67 -2.52 -15.84 8.81
CA ASP A 67 -1.12 -16.09 8.49
C ASP A 67 -1.02 -17.10 7.32
N ARG A 68 -0.21 -16.75 6.33
CA ARG A 68 0.14 -17.52 5.13
C ARG A 68 1.64 -17.53 4.88
N SER A 69 2.41 -17.29 5.94
CA SER A 69 3.86 -17.20 5.88
C SER A 69 4.48 -18.52 5.46
N GLY A 70 5.62 -18.41 4.78
CA GLY A 70 6.43 -19.51 4.31
C GLY A 70 7.88 -19.05 4.20
N ALA A 71 8.39 -18.92 2.98
CA ALA A 71 9.70 -18.29 2.74
C ALA A 71 9.70 -16.77 3.04
N TYR A 72 8.53 -16.15 3.03
CA TYR A 72 8.29 -14.73 3.33
C TYR A 72 7.12 -14.61 4.31
N SER A 73 7.12 -13.55 5.12
CA SER A 73 6.03 -13.24 6.05
C SER A 73 4.84 -12.65 5.28
N ILE A 74 3.74 -13.41 5.15
CA ILE A 74 2.59 -13.00 4.34
C ILE A 74 1.30 -13.22 5.13
N PHE A 75 0.53 -12.16 5.30
CA PHE A 75 -0.78 -12.15 5.92
C PHE A 75 -1.85 -11.80 4.88
N ILE A 76 -3.00 -12.48 4.94
CA ILE A 76 -4.16 -12.15 4.12
C ILE A 76 -5.27 -11.63 5.01
N GLU A 77 -6.04 -10.64 4.55
CA GLU A 77 -7.28 -10.26 5.22
C GLU A 77 -8.21 -11.48 5.30
N SER A 78 -8.83 -11.71 6.46
CA SER A 78 -9.70 -12.87 6.70
C SER A 78 -10.78 -12.93 5.62
N PRO A 79 -10.86 -14.02 4.83
CA PRO A 79 -11.80 -14.10 3.72
C PRO A 79 -13.25 -14.02 4.18
N GLU A 80 -14.05 -13.19 3.50
CA GLU A 80 -15.49 -13.05 3.78
C GLU A 80 -16.35 -14.03 2.97
N SER A 81 -15.75 -14.71 1.98
CA SER A 81 -16.40 -15.72 1.15
C SER A 81 -15.42 -16.80 0.65
N PRO A 82 -15.91 -17.97 0.18
CA PRO A 82 -15.06 -18.99 -0.46
C PRO A 82 -14.31 -18.45 -1.69
N LYS A 83 -14.91 -17.50 -2.41
CA LYS A 83 -14.30 -16.86 -3.58
C LYS A 83 -13.13 -15.98 -3.19
N ASP A 84 -13.25 -15.23 -2.10
CA ASP A 84 -12.16 -14.41 -1.58
C ASP A 84 -11.02 -15.29 -1.08
N LYS A 85 -11.33 -16.40 -0.39
CA LYS A 85 -10.33 -17.37 0.04
C LYS A 85 -9.53 -17.93 -1.13
N GLN A 86 -10.20 -18.30 -2.22
CA GLN A 86 -9.53 -18.78 -3.44
C GLN A 86 -8.62 -17.71 -4.06
N ARG A 87 -9.09 -16.46 -4.14
CA ARG A 87 -8.32 -15.35 -4.72
C ARG A 87 -7.11 -14.98 -3.87
N LEU A 88 -7.28 -14.87 -2.56
CA LEU A 88 -6.20 -14.55 -1.63
C LEU A 88 -5.12 -15.64 -1.68
N ASN A 89 -5.50 -16.92 -1.68
CA ASN A 89 -4.53 -18.02 -1.85
C ASN A 89 -3.78 -17.94 -3.20
N ARG A 90 -4.47 -17.59 -4.29
CA ARG A 90 -3.81 -17.36 -5.58
C ARG A 90 -2.86 -16.17 -5.54
N ALA A 91 -3.21 -15.10 -4.82
CA ALA A 91 -2.38 -13.91 -4.70
C ALA A 91 -1.14 -14.18 -3.86
N VAL A 92 -1.24 -14.97 -2.78
CA VAL A 92 -0.09 -15.48 -2.00
C VAL A 92 0.87 -16.23 -2.93
N ASN A 93 0.38 -17.17 -3.74
CA ASN A 93 1.23 -17.90 -4.69
C ASN A 93 1.89 -16.98 -5.73
N ARG A 94 1.16 -15.97 -6.21
CA ARG A 94 1.67 -14.99 -7.18
C ARG A 94 2.74 -14.10 -6.56
N LEU A 95 2.53 -13.65 -5.32
CA LEU A 95 3.49 -12.83 -4.58
C LEU A 95 4.77 -13.63 -4.28
N ASN A 96 4.66 -14.87 -3.80
CA ASN A 96 5.84 -15.74 -3.59
C ASN A 96 6.69 -15.86 -4.88
N LYS A 97 6.05 -16.10 -6.03
CA LYS A 97 6.77 -16.17 -7.32
C LYS A 97 7.47 -14.86 -7.70
N ALA A 98 6.83 -13.73 -7.47
CA ALA A 98 7.41 -12.42 -7.74
C ALA A 98 8.60 -12.14 -6.81
N LEU A 99 8.46 -12.44 -5.51
CA LEU A 99 9.53 -12.31 -4.52
C LEU A 99 10.71 -13.23 -4.86
N ASP A 100 10.47 -14.49 -5.19
CA ASP A 100 11.54 -15.42 -5.60
C ASP A 100 12.30 -14.92 -6.82
N LEU A 101 11.62 -14.30 -7.78
CA LEU A 101 12.27 -13.67 -8.93
C LEU A 101 13.10 -12.46 -8.50
N ILE A 102 12.55 -11.58 -7.67
CA ILE A 102 13.21 -10.35 -7.20
C ILE A 102 14.44 -10.68 -6.35
N PHE A 103 14.32 -11.57 -5.37
CA PHE A 103 15.43 -11.96 -4.50
C PHE A 103 16.55 -12.67 -5.26
N LYS A 104 16.31 -13.26 -6.43
CA LYS A 104 17.37 -13.75 -7.33
C LYS A 104 18.09 -12.64 -8.09
N LYS A 105 17.52 -11.44 -8.19
CA LYS A 105 18.03 -10.32 -8.98
C LYS A 105 18.74 -9.26 -8.14
N ILE A 106 18.33 -9.07 -6.88
CA ILE A 106 18.92 -8.09 -5.97
C ILE A 106 20.13 -8.67 -5.21
N PRO A 107 21.06 -7.83 -4.72
CA PRO A 107 22.24 -8.27 -3.96
C PRO A 107 21.90 -9.06 -2.70
N ILE A 108 22.67 -10.11 -2.42
CA ILE A 108 22.49 -10.97 -1.23
C ILE A 108 22.60 -10.18 0.07
N SER A 109 23.42 -9.13 0.11
CA SER A 109 23.57 -8.21 1.25
C SER A 109 22.24 -7.58 1.67
N SER A 110 21.29 -7.40 0.74
CA SER A 110 19.97 -6.83 1.03
C SER A 110 18.94 -7.83 1.57
N HIS A 111 19.22 -9.13 1.44
CA HIS A 111 18.21 -10.16 1.64
C HIS A 111 17.72 -10.24 3.09
N SER A 112 18.63 -10.16 4.06
CA SER A 112 18.25 -10.32 5.48
C SER A 112 17.29 -9.23 5.93
N TYR A 113 17.57 -7.98 5.57
CA TYR A 113 16.73 -6.85 5.94
C TYR A 113 15.41 -6.88 5.18
N LEU A 114 15.42 -7.13 3.87
CA LEU A 114 14.19 -7.11 3.07
C LEU A 114 13.26 -8.30 3.33
N LYS A 115 13.78 -9.43 3.82
CA LYS A 115 12.96 -10.58 4.22
C LYS A 115 12.29 -10.40 5.58
N ASP A 116 12.73 -9.43 6.38
CA ASP A 116 12.10 -9.04 7.64
C ASP A 116 10.79 -8.26 7.41
N ALA A 117 10.57 -7.72 6.20
CA ALA A 117 9.35 -7.00 5.86
C ALA A 117 8.14 -7.93 5.74
N ASP A 118 7.05 -7.56 6.40
CA ASP A 118 5.76 -8.24 6.29
C ASP A 118 5.04 -7.88 4.99
N PHE A 119 4.18 -8.78 4.50
CA PHE A 119 3.28 -8.50 3.39
C PHE A 119 1.83 -8.70 3.80
N TYR A 120 0.96 -7.75 3.45
CA TYR A 120 -0.48 -7.85 3.68
C TYR A 120 -1.23 -7.83 2.35
N ILE A 121 -2.15 -8.77 2.13
CA ILE A 121 -3.02 -8.81 0.96
C ILE A 121 -4.48 -8.58 1.38
N MET A 122 -5.05 -7.48 0.90
CA MET A 122 -6.40 -7.03 1.25
C MET A 122 -7.42 -7.46 0.20
N ILE A 123 -8.67 -7.65 0.63
CA ILE A 123 -9.79 -8.00 -0.27
C ILE A 123 -10.10 -6.84 -1.24
N GLY A 124 -9.94 -5.60 -0.78
CA GLY A 124 -10.21 -4.39 -1.57
C GLY A 124 -11.63 -3.85 -1.34
N PRO A 125 -12.24 -3.15 -2.33
CA PRO A 125 -13.48 -2.40 -2.11
C PRO A 125 -14.71 -3.24 -1.78
N LYS A 126 -14.64 -4.56 -2.02
CA LYS A 126 -15.74 -5.50 -1.78
C LYS A 126 -15.78 -6.03 -0.35
N ALA A 127 -14.75 -5.79 0.46
CA ALA A 127 -14.76 -6.14 1.88
C ALA A 127 -15.88 -5.40 2.60
N LYS A 128 -16.46 -6.01 3.63
CA LYS A 128 -17.49 -5.38 4.49
C LYS A 128 -17.02 -4.05 5.08
N LEU A 129 -15.73 -3.93 5.38
CA LEU A 129 -15.11 -2.72 5.92
C LEU A 129 -14.54 -1.78 4.84
N GLY A 130 -14.84 -2.06 3.56
CA GLY A 130 -14.30 -1.33 2.42
C GLY A 130 -12.79 -1.55 2.21
N GLY A 131 -12.26 -0.90 1.18
CA GLY A 131 -10.83 -0.98 0.85
C GLY A 131 -10.50 -0.16 -0.40
N GLU A 132 -9.21 0.05 -0.66
CA GLU A 132 -8.74 0.77 -1.84
C GLU A 132 -8.95 -0.04 -3.12
N LYS A 133 -9.14 0.64 -4.25
CA LYS A 133 -9.40 0.00 -5.54
C LYS A 133 -8.19 -0.69 -6.16
N SER A 134 -6.98 -0.29 -5.80
CA SER A 134 -5.73 -0.78 -6.40
C SER A 134 -4.53 -0.31 -5.60
N GLY A 135 -3.35 -0.79 -5.98
CA GLY A 135 -2.06 -0.26 -5.52
C GLY A 135 -1.39 -1.13 -4.47
N LEU A 136 -0.09 -0.87 -4.35
CA LEU A 136 0.77 -1.40 -3.30
C LEU A 136 1.35 -0.21 -2.53
N ARG A 137 1.78 -0.42 -1.29
CA ARG A 137 2.48 0.59 -0.52
C ARG A 137 3.33 -0.02 0.57
N TYR A 138 4.56 0.44 0.70
CA TYR A 138 5.39 0.24 1.87
C TYR A 138 5.01 1.17 3.02
N PHE A 139 4.95 0.60 4.22
CA PHE A 139 4.67 1.25 5.49
C PHE A 139 5.92 1.14 6.39
N PRO A 140 6.56 2.26 6.74
CA PRO A 140 7.85 2.27 7.43
C PRO A 140 7.78 1.99 8.94
N LYS A 141 8.90 1.59 9.57
CA LYS A 141 8.96 1.42 11.05
C LYS A 141 8.70 2.69 11.83
N SER A 142 9.16 3.84 11.34
CA SER A 142 8.97 5.13 12.01
C SER A 142 7.50 5.56 12.12
N GLY A 143 6.59 4.86 11.43
CA GLY A 143 5.26 5.36 11.12
C GLY A 143 5.33 6.51 10.12
N ASP A 144 4.24 6.72 9.38
CA ASP A 144 4.01 7.94 8.61
C ASP A 144 2.72 8.56 9.15
N SER A 145 2.81 9.80 9.65
CA SER A 145 1.65 10.55 10.16
C SER A 145 0.61 10.85 9.06
N LYS A 146 0.98 10.69 7.78
CA LYS A 146 0.03 10.73 6.65
C LYS A 146 -0.66 9.37 6.41
N LEU A 147 -0.25 8.32 7.13
CA LEU A 147 -0.80 6.96 7.07
C LEU A 147 -1.60 6.59 8.32
N LEU A 148 -2.14 7.57 9.05
CA LEU A 148 -2.95 7.34 10.26
C LEU A 148 -4.16 6.42 10.07
N ILE A 149 -4.62 6.26 8.83
CA ILE A 149 -5.71 5.32 8.48
C ILE A 149 -5.24 3.88 8.24
N GLY A 150 -3.93 3.61 8.17
CA GLY A 150 -3.38 2.26 8.06
C GLY A 150 -3.49 1.47 9.35
N ASP A 151 -3.54 0.14 9.25
CA ASP A 151 -3.53 -0.76 10.40
C ASP A 151 -2.23 -0.59 11.20
N ARG A 152 -2.30 -0.69 12.54
CA ARG A 152 -1.13 -0.54 13.42
C ARG A 152 -0.07 -1.62 13.18
N ARG A 153 -0.50 -2.79 12.73
CA ARG A 153 0.36 -3.95 12.42
C ARG A 153 1.12 -3.80 11.11
N TRP A 154 0.78 -2.80 10.27
CA TRP A 154 1.47 -2.57 9.00
C TRP A 154 2.83 -1.91 9.14
N THR A 155 3.33 -1.71 10.36
CA THR A 155 4.67 -1.18 10.60
C THR A 155 5.72 -2.11 9.97
N HIS A 156 6.60 -1.58 9.11
CA HIS A 156 7.57 -2.36 8.32
C HIS A 156 6.92 -3.40 7.38
N SER A 157 5.89 -2.99 6.63
CA SER A 157 5.18 -3.93 5.75
C SER A 157 4.89 -3.36 4.37
N ILE A 158 4.67 -4.25 3.40
CA ILE A 158 4.16 -3.93 2.07
C ILE A 158 2.71 -4.40 1.97
N VAL A 159 1.80 -3.46 1.74
CA VAL A 159 0.36 -3.73 1.67
C VAL A 159 -0.09 -3.72 0.22
N ILE A 160 -0.68 -4.81 -0.22
CA ILE A 160 -1.39 -4.95 -1.50
C ILE A 160 -2.88 -4.71 -1.22
N TYR A 161 -3.40 -3.56 -1.65
CA TYR A 161 -4.73 -3.11 -1.20
C TYR A 161 -5.92 -3.83 -1.86
N ASN A 162 -5.72 -4.51 -2.98
CA ASN A 162 -6.80 -5.20 -3.68
C ASN A 162 -6.32 -6.46 -4.40
N VAL A 163 -6.76 -7.61 -3.89
CA VAL A 163 -6.47 -8.94 -4.45
C VAL A 163 -6.95 -9.11 -5.90
N GLU A 164 -8.13 -8.60 -6.27
CA GLU A 164 -8.64 -8.72 -7.63
C GLU A 164 -7.78 -7.94 -8.63
N ASN A 165 -7.39 -6.72 -8.26
CA ASN A 165 -6.51 -5.90 -9.07
C ASN A 165 -5.12 -6.55 -9.22
N PHE A 166 -4.52 -7.00 -8.11
CA PHE A 166 -3.21 -7.63 -8.12
C PHE A 166 -3.14 -8.89 -9.00
N LEU A 167 -4.20 -9.71 -8.98
CA LEU A 167 -4.30 -10.90 -9.84
C LEU A 167 -4.53 -10.57 -11.31
N TRP A 168 -5.06 -9.40 -11.62
CA TRP A 168 -5.32 -8.95 -12.99
C TRP A 168 -4.11 -8.26 -13.64
N LEU A 169 -3.22 -7.66 -12.84
CA LEU A 169 -2.02 -6.99 -13.35
C LEU A 169 -1.12 -7.96 -14.13
N PRO A 170 -0.55 -7.53 -15.28
CA PRO A 170 0.48 -8.31 -15.97
C PRO A 170 1.71 -8.57 -15.09
N ASP A 171 2.47 -9.62 -15.38
CA ASP A 171 3.64 -10.00 -14.58
C ASP A 171 4.69 -8.88 -14.47
N LEU A 172 4.92 -8.13 -15.56
CA LEU A 172 5.77 -6.93 -15.54
C LEU A 172 5.33 -5.94 -14.46
N TRP A 173 4.03 -5.63 -14.38
CA TRP A 173 3.50 -4.68 -13.40
C TRP A 173 3.58 -5.20 -11.98
N VAL A 174 3.38 -6.50 -11.77
CA VAL A 174 3.54 -7.12 -10.45
C VAL A 174 4.99 -7.05 -10.00
N ASN A 175 5.92 -7.52 -10.82
CA ASN A 175 7.35 -7.53 -10.48
C ASN A 175 7.85 -6.11 -10.24
N LYS A 176 7.53 -5.17 -11.15
CA LYS A 176 7.89 -3.75 -11.03
C LYS A 176 7.35 -3.14 -9.75
N SER A 177 6.07 -3.36 -9.42
CA SER A 177 5.44 -2.73 -8.25
C SER A 177 5.96 -3.32 -6.94
N VAL A 178 6.14 -4.64 -6.87
CA VAL A 178 6.72 -5.28 -5.67
C VAL A 178 8.18 -4.85 -5.48
N MET A 179 8.98 -4.80 -6.55
CA MET A 179 10.36 -4.30 -6.50
C MET A 179 10.41 -2.82 -6.09
N HIS A 180 9.49 -1.99 -6.58
CA HIS A 180 9.37 -0.58 -6.18
C HIS A 180 9.11 -0.44 -4.67
N GLU A 181 8.16 -1.18 -4.10
CA GLU A 181 7.89 -1.11 -2.66
C GLU A 181 9.04 -1.71 -1.82
N LEU A 182 9.71 -2.75 -2.31
CA LEU A 182 10.92 -3.28 -1.68
C LEU A 182 12.08 -2.28 -1.72
N ALA A 183 12.20 -1.47 -2.79
CA ALA A 183 13.19 -0.40 -2.85
C ALA A 183 12.87 0.71 -1.82
N HIS A 184 11.60 1.05 -1.64
CA HIS A 184 11.20 1.91 -0.51
C HIS A 184 11.61 1.29 0.82
N ALA A 185 11.38 -0.01 1.02
CA ALA A 185 11.72 -0.70 2.26
C ALA A 185 13.22 -0.71 2.54
N TRP A 186 14.04 -1.10 1.54
CA TRP A 186 15.49 -1.37 1.63
C TRP A 186 16.24 -0.28 2.38
N HIS A 187 15.78 0.95 2.27
CA HIS A 187 16.56 2.05 2.78
C HIS A 187 15.74 3.14 3.47
N TYR A 188 14.51 2.82 3.92
CA TYR A 188 13.66 3.80 4.61
C TYR A 188 14.20 4.21 6.00
N GLU A 189 14.70 3.26 6.78
CA GLU A 189 15.09 3.49 8.19
C GLU A 189 16.44 4.20 8.34
N ASP A 190 17.35 4.02 7.37
CA ASP A 190 18.72 4.51 7.44
C ASP A 190 18.97 5.81 6.65
N TRP A 191 17.93 6.41 6.06
CA TRP A 191 18.09 7.73 5.45
C TRP A 191 17.98 8.81 6.52
N PRO A 192 19.08 9.50 6.90
CA PRO A 192 18.91 10.85 7.42
C PRO A 192 17.99 11.59 6.45
N THR A 193 17.04 12.34 6.99
CA THR A 193 16.13 13.14 6.16
C THR A 193 16.99 13.91 5.17
N ASN A 194 16.77 13.72 3.85
CA ASN A 194 17.63 14.24 2.78
C ASN A 194 18.92 13.44 2.50
N TYR A 195 18.84 12.12 2.25
CA TYR A 195 20.00 11.33 1.84
C TYR A 195 20.63 11.91 0.55
N PRO A 196 21.84 12.52 0.63
CA PRO A 196 22.33 13.39 -0.43
C PRO A 196 22.49 12.69 -1.77
N VAL A 197 22.88 11.42 -1.75
CA VAL A 197 23.06 10.60 -2.97
C VAL A 197 21.78 10.55 -3.81
N LEU A 198 20.62 10.32 -3.19
CA LEU A 198 19.34 10.30 -3.90
C LEU A 198 18.90 11.68 -4.34
N ARG A 199 19.00 12.66 -3.44
CA ARG A 199 18.62 14.04 -3.75
C ARG A 199 19.41 14.54 -4.96
N ASP A 200 20.73 14.37 -4.95
CA ASP A 200 21.62 14.93 -5.97
C ASP A 200 21.42 14.22 -7.32
N ALA A 201 21.24 12.89 -7.33
CA ALA A 201 20.87 12.16 -8.54
C ALA A 201 19.51 12.59 -9.09
N TRP A 202 18.51 12.71 -8.23
CA TRP A 202 17.18 13.18 -8.64
C TRP A 202 17.24 14.61 -9.19
N MET A 203 17.93 15.54 -8.52
CA MET A 203 18.12 16.92 -8.99
C MET A 203 18.85 16.97 -10.33
N SER A 204 19.87 16.14 -10.54
CA SER A 204 20.54 15.98 -11.84
C SER A 204 19.53 15.57 -12.92
N SER A 205 18.65 14.61 -12.64
CA SER A 205 17.58 14.21 -13.58
C SER A 205 16.64 15.37 -13.94
N ARG A 206 16.36 16.28 -12.98
CA ARG A 206 15.53 17.47 -13.21
C ARG A 206 16.24 18.49 -14.08
N GLN A 207 17.52 18.75 -13.81
CA GLN A 207 18.34 19.68 -14.60
C GLN A 207 18.47 19.21 -16.06
N ASN A 208 18.54 17.90 -16.27
CA ASN A 208 18.58 17.27 -17.59
C ASN A 208 17.19 17.02 -18.21
N SER A 209 16.12 17.54 -17.60
CA SER A 209 14.73 17.40 -18.11
C SER A 209 14.28 15.95 -18.34
N LEU A 210 14.78 15.01 -17.53
CA LEU A 210 14.42 13.61 -17.63
C LEU A 210 13.04 13.33 -17.03
N TYR A 211 12.40 12.26 -17.50
CA TYR A 211 11.12 11.75 -16.98
C TYR A 211 9.90 12.71 -17.10
N LEU A 212 10.01 13.80 -17.86
CA LEU A 212 8.92 14.76 -18.06
C LEU A 212 7.82 14.25 -18.99
N ALA A 213 8.17 13.37 -19.92
CA ALA A 213 7.24 12.73 -20.85
C ALA A 213 7.83 11.36 -21.25
N GLN A 214 7.25 10.26 -20.76
CA GLN A 214 7.74 8.91 -21.09
C GLN A 214 6.66 8.08 -21.75
N GLU A 215 7.02 7.36 -22.80
CA GLU A 215 6.14 6.38 -23.43
C GLU A 215 6.06 5.13 -22.55
N ASP A 216 4.84 4.69 -22.25
CA ASP A 216 4.58 3.44 -21.54
C ASP A 216 4.57 2.24 -22.49
N VAL A 217 4.55 1.03 -21.94
CA VAL A 217 4.50 -0.23 -22.72
C VAL A 217 3.27 -0.40 -23.62
N LYS A 218 2.31 0.56 -23.60
CA LYS A 218 1.13 0.60 -24.46
C LYS A 218 1.17 1.78 -25.45
N GLY A 219 2.30 2.48 -25.56
CA GLY A 219 2.47 3.65 -26.43
C GLY A 219 1.84 4.93 -25.89
N ARG A 220 1.41 4.96 -24.62
CA ARG A 220 0.82 6.17 -24.02
C ARG A 220 1.90 7.02 -23.40
N ILE A 221 1.79 8.34 -23.56
CA ILE A 221 2.75 9.26 -22.96
C ILE A 221 2.32 9.63 -21.53
N LEU A 222 3.16 9.27 -20.56
CA LEU A 222 3.06 9.66 -19.15
C LEU A 222 3.68 11.04 -18.96
N LYS A 223 2.89 12.02 -18.52
CA LYS A 223 3.32 13.42 -18.31
C LYS A 223 2.91 13.94 -16.93
N PRO A 224 3.83 14.02 -15.95
CA PRO A 224 5.17 13.45 -15.98
C PRO A 224 5.17 11.94 -15.64
N ALA A 225 6.27 11.25 -15.91
CA ALA A 225 6.45 9.88 -15.45
C ALA A 225 6.69 9.85 -13.94
N TYR A 226 6.42 8.71 -13.30
CA TYR A 226 6.35 8.63 -11.84
C TYR A 226 7.69 8.91 -11.15
N ALA A 227 8.81 8.55 -11.79
CA ALA A 227 10.17 8.87 -11.36
C ALA A 227 10.44 10.39 -11.18
N SER A 228 9.62 11.27 -11.76
CA SER A 228 9.76 12.72 -11.60
C SER A 228 9.23 13.27 -10.27
N LYS A 229 8.47 12.46 -9.51
CA LYS A 229 7.61 12.94 -8.41
C LYS A 229 8.38 13.47 -7.21
N ASN A 230 9.39 12.72 -6.75
CA ASN A 230 10.34 13.09 -5.70
C ASN A 230 11.52 12.08 -5.71
N GLU A 231 12.55 12.34 -4.91
CA GLU A 231 13.77 11.55 -4.83
C GLU A 231 13.54 10.08 -4.40
N LYS A 232 12.54 9.81 -3.55
CA LYS A 232 12.22 8.45 -3.10
C LYS A 232 11.56 7.65 -4.22
N GLU A 233 10.57 8.24 -4.89
CA GLU A 233 9.88 7.62 -6.02
C GLU A 233 10.81 7.43 -7.21
N TYR A 234 11.72 8.39 -7.42
CA TYR A 234 12.81 8.26 -8.39
C TYR A 234 13.67 7.02 -8.11
N PHE A 235 14.19 6.88 -6.90
CA PHE A 235 14.98 5.70 -6.52
C PHE A 235 14.23 4.39 -6.73
N SER A 236 12.97 4.33 -6.27
CA SER A 236 12.17 3.10 -6.33
C SER A 236 11.77 2.72 -7.76
N GLU A 237 11.44 3.70 -8.62
CA GLU A 237 11.19 3.44 -10.05
C GLU A 237 12.45 2.96 -10.76
N LEU A 238 13.60 3.62 -10.53
CA LEU A 238 14.86 3.25 -11.17
C LEU A 238 15.36 1.89 -10.70
N SER A 239 15.20 1.56 -9.42
CA SER A 239 15.50 0.22 -8.88
C SER A 239 14.66 -0.85 -9.56
N ALA A 240 13.36 -0.59 -9.78
CA ALA A 240 12.50 -1.52 -10.50
C ALA A 240 12.94 -1.71 -11.96
N ILE A 241 13.22 -0.62 -12.68
CA ILE A 241 13.76 -0.66 -14.06
C ILE A 241 15.06 -1.46 -14.11
N TYR A 242 15.95 -1.26 -13.14
CA TYR A 242 17.26 -1.90 -13.08
C TYR A 242 17.17 -3.43 -12.88
N PHE A 243 16.37 -3.90 -11.91
CA PHE A 243 16.37 -5.30 -11.50
C PHE A 243 15.35 -6.17 -12.24
N VAL A 244 14.17 -5.61 -12.57
CA VAL A 244 13.03 -6.39 -13.08
C VAL A 244 12.32 -5.78 -14.30
N GLY A 245 12.76 -4.59 -14.74
CA GLY A 245 12.21 -3.89 -15.89
C GLY A 245 11.10 -2.89 -15.52
N GLY A 246 10.97 -1.88 -16.38
CA GLY A 246 10.04 -0.77 -16.25
C GLY A 246 8.78 -0.92 -17.10
N ASN A 247 7.72 -0.22 -16.71
CA ASN A 247 6.48 -0.13 -17.50
C ASN A 247 6.43 1.12 -18.42
N TYR A 248 7.49 1.92 -18.44
CA TYR A 248 7.70 3.07 -19.33
C TYR A 248 9.20 3.27 -19.56
N TYR A 249 9.58 3.97 -20.63
CA TYR A 249 10.98 4.20 -20.98
C TYR A 249 11.75 4.99 -19.89
N PRO A 250 12.98 4.59 -19.52
CA PRO A 250 13.73 3.42 -19.98
C PRO A 250 13.15 2.10 -19.44
N PHE A 251 13.09 1.06 -20.28
CA PHE A 251 12.40 -0.19 -19.95
C PHE A 251 13.29 -1.21 -19.22
N ASP A 252 14.60 -1.09 -19.32
CA ASP A 252 15.55 -1.98 -18.66
C ASP A 252 16.83 -1.27 -18.22
N ARG A 253 17.73 -2.01 -17.56
CA ARG A 253 19.00 -1.48 -17.06
C ARG A 253 19.94 -0.93 -18.15
N ILE A 254 19.90 -1.49 -19.36
CA ILE A 254 20.80 -1.10 -20.45
C ILE A 254 20.34 0.25 -21.00
N GLU A 255 19.04 0.41 -21.20
CA GLU A 255 18.44 1.68 -21.57
C GLU A 255 18.58 2.72 -20.45
N LEU A 256 18.37 2.33 -19.19
CA LEU A 256 18.55 3.21 -18.04
C LEU A 256 19.96 3.78 -17.98
N LYS A 257 20.99 2.95 -18.20
CA LYS A 257 22.39 3.41 -18.22
C LYS A 257 22.65 4.47 -19.29
N LYS A 258 21.99 4.36 -20.44
CA LYS A 258 22.12 5.33 -21.54
C LYS A 258 21.31 6.59 -21.28
N TYR A 259 20.10 6.45 -20.76
CA TYR A 259 19.15 7.54 -20.57
C TYR A 259 19.47 8.40 -19.35
N ASP A 260 19.77 7.76 -18.22
CA ASP A 260 20.10 8.40 -16.96
C ASP A 260 21.31 7.70 -16.30
N PRO A 261 22.54 7.97 -16.78
CA PRO A 261 23.75 7.36 -16.22
C PRO A 261 23.99 7.76 -14.76
N THR A 262 23.51 8.93 -14.32
CA THR A 262 23.62 9.36 -12.93
C THR A 262 22.71 8.53 -12.04
N GLY A 263 21.44 8.38 -12.44
CA GLY A 263 20.47 7.53 -11.76
C GLY A 263 20.88 6.06 -11.74
N TYR A 264 21.42 5.54 -12.85
CA TYR A 264 21.98 4.19 -12.93
C TYR A 264 23.09 3.98 -11.88
N SER A 265 24.06 4.89 -11.81
CA SER A 265 25.18 4.80 -10.87
C SER A 265 24.71 4.93 -9.42
N MET A 266 23.70 5.76 -9.18
CA MET A 266 23.05 5.88 -7.87
C MET A 266 22.43 4.54 -7.44
N VAL A 267 21.72 3.83 -8.33
CA VAL A 267 21.14 2.52 -8.01
C VAL A 267 22.25 1.53 -7.63
N GLU A 268 23.34 1.45 -8.40
CA GLU A 268 24.47 0.56 -8.06
C GLU A 268 25.04 0.89 -6.68
N LEU A 269 25.30 2.17 -6.41
CA LEU A 269 25.85 2.62 -5.13
C LEU A 269 24.95 2.29 -3.93
N VAL A 270 23.64 2.57 -4.03
CA VAL A 270 22.69 2.38 -2.91
C VAL A 270 22.38 0.90 -2.66
N TRP A 271 22.44 0.06 -3.69
CA TRP A 271 22.29 -1.38 -3.54
C TRP A 271 23.61 -2.11 -3.21
N GLY A 272 24.75 -1.41 -3.21
CA GLY A 272 26.06 -1.98 -2.89
C GLY A 272 26.56 -2.96 -3.95
N LEU A 273 26.34 -2.63 -5.23
CA LEU A 273 26.77 -3.39 -6.40
C LEU A 273 28.20 -3.09 -6.84
#